data_AF-A0A968VJ62-F1
#
_entry.id   AF-A0A968VJ62-F1
#
_cell.length_a   1.000
_cell.length_b   1.000
_cell.length_c   1.000
_cell.angle_alpha   90.00
_cell.angle_beta   90.00
_cell.angle_gamma   90.00
#
_symmetry.space_group_name_H-M   'P 1'
#
loop_
_entity.id
_entity.type
_entity.pdbx_description
1 polymer ?
#
loop_
_entity_poly.entity_id
_entity_poly.type
_entity_poly.pdbx_seq_one_letter_code
_entity_poly.pdbx_strand_id
1 'polypeptide(L)'
;MDAATTKTFAAQALNAVLPEVYSTLTGFAGRDDFESVIKQVFGTTYDGAAIEALRQQWLAGDFSALPQLEILPGEQLQGANAAYAGEKNTIYFSSDFLNQYAGNAEAVRSVFLEEIGHSVDWKINAVDTPGDEGELFAGLVQGITWSASKIEQMKQEMMLPF
;
A
#
# COMPACT_ATOMS: atom_id res chain seq x y z
N MET A 1 -13.25 -21.40 15.74
CA MET A 1 -13.42 -20.02 16.25
C MET A 1 -14.70 -19.47 15.65
N ASP A 2 -15.47 -18.68 16.39
CA ASP A 2 -16.65 -18.00 15.82
C ASP A 2 -16.24 -16.76 15.01
N ALA A 3 -17.17 -16.21 14.21
CA ALA A 3 -16.90 -15.07 13.32
C ALA A 3 -16.44 -13.81 14.09
N ALA A 4 -16.91 -13.61 15.32
CA ALA A 4 -16.52 -12.46 16.15
C ALA A 4 -15.07 -12.59 16.62
N THR A 5 -14.64 -13.79 17.00
CA THR A 5 -13.27 -14.11 17.38
C THR A 5 -12.33 -13.94 16.20
N THR A 6 -12.69 -14.48 15.03
CA THR A 6 -11.91 -14.37 13.77
C THR A 6 -11.70 -12.91 13.35
N LYS A 7 -12.73 -12.07 13.45
CA LYS A 7 -12.63 -10.63 13.14
C LYS A 7 -11.74 -9.88 14.14
N THR A 8 -11.76 -10.29 15.41
CA THR A 8 -10.93 -9.69 16.47
C THR A 8 -9.43 -9.98 16.25
N PHE A 9 -9.08 -11.22 15.89
CA PHE A 9 -7.68 -11.58 15.59
C PHE A 9 -7.16 -10.88 14.34
N ALA A 10 -7.95 -10.81 13.27
CA ALA A 10 -7.58 -10.08 12.06
C ALA A 10 -7.28 -8.59 12.35
N ALA A 11 -8.15 -7.94 13.13
CA ALA A 11 -7.93 -6.55 13.54
C ALA A 11 -6.66 -6.36 14.38
N GLN A 12 -6.33 -7.31 15.25
CA GLN A 12 -5.09 -7.28 16.02
C GLN A 12 -3.85 -7.40 15.12
N ALA A 13 -3.87 -8.31 14.14
CA ALA A 13 -2.77 -8.48 13.19
C ALA A 13 -2.53 -7.20 12.37
N LEU A 14 -3.60 -6.57 11.87
CA LEU A 14 -3.50 -5.31 11.13
C LEU A 14 -3.02 -4.16 12.01
N ASN A 15 -3.55 -4.02 13.23
CA ASN A 15 -3.14 -2.97 14.15
C ASN A 15 -1.67 -3.10 14.59
N ALA A 16 -1.15 -4.32 14.66
CA ALA A 16 0.22 -4.59 15.05
C ALA A 16 1.24 -4.05 14.04
N VAL A 17 0.89 -3.95 12.75
CA VAL A 17 1.82 -3.47 11.71
C VAL A 17 1.80 -1.96 11.49
N LEU A 18 0.78 -1.25 11.99
CA LEU A 18 0.63 0.20 11.79
C LEU A 18 1.91 1.00 12.13
N PRO A 19 2.58 0.79 13.28
CA PRO A 19 3.77 1.56 13.62
C PRO A 19 4.92 1.35 12.62
N GLU A 20 5.09 0.14 12.10
CA GLU A 20 6.13 -0.17 11.13
C GLU A 20 5.83 0.40 9.75
N VAL A 21 4.56 0.37 9.31
CA VAL A 21 4.13 1.03 8.07
C VAL A 21 4.42 2.52 8.14
N TYR A 22 4.02 3.18 9.24
CA TYR A 22 4.26 4.60 9.46
C TYR A 22 5.74 4.94 9.53
N SER A 23 6.52 4.15 10.26
CA SER A 23 7.97 4.32 10.29
C SER A 23 8.62 4.15 8.91
N THR A 24 8.11 3.23 8.09
CA THR A 24 8.60 3.00 6.73
C THR A 24 8.31 4.20 5.84
N LEU A 25 7.09 4.74 5.91
CA LEU A 25 6.69 5.93 5.15
C LEU A 25 7.46 7.20 5.57
N THR A 26 7.61 7.44 6.87
CA THR A 26 8.43 8.56 7.38
C THR A 26 9.88 8.41 6.94
N GLY A 27 10.45 7.21 7.07
CA GLY A 27 11.81 6.91 6.61
C GLY A 27 11.96 7.15 5.11
N PHE A 28 11.00 6.68 4.32
CA PHE A 28 10.98 6.90 2.87
C PHE A 28 10.90 8.38 2.50
N ALA A 29 10.02 9.15 3.14
CA ALA A 29 9.86 10.58 2.91
C ALA A 29 11.15 11.38 3.17
N GLY A 30 12.00 10.91 4.08
CA GLY A 30 13.30 11.50 4.41
C GLY A 30 14.45 11.10 3.49
N ARG A 31 14.27 10.17 2.54
CA ARG A 31 15.35 9.73 1.67
C ARG A 31 15.70 10.77 0.60
N ASP A 32 16.99 10.83 0.26
CA ASP A 32 17.52 11.68 -0.82
C ASP A 32 16.99 11.26 -2.21
N ASP A 33 16.65 9.98 -2.37
CA ASP A 33 16.15 9.42 -3.62
C ASP A 33 14.61 9.37 -3.72
N PHE A 34 13.89 10.03 -2.79
CA PHE A 34 12.42 10.07 -2.76
C PHE A 34 11.83 10.37 -4.14
N GLU A 35 12.25 11.46 -4.78
CA GLU A 35 11.72 11.87 -6.08
C GLU A 35 12.05 10.86 -7.19
N SER A 36 13.22 10.22 -7.12
CA SER A 36 13.61 9.19 -8.08
C SER A 36 12.73 7.94 -7.95
N VAL A 37 12.40 7.53 -6.72
CA VAL A 37 11.50 6.40 -6.46
C VAL A 37 10.10 6.74 -6.95
N ILE A 38 9.55 7.91 -6.61
CA ILE A 38 8.23 8.34 -7.10
C ILE A 38 8.18 8.31 -8.63
N LYS A 39 9.21 8.83 -9.31
CA LYS A 39 9.28 8.79 -10.78
C LYS A 39 9.38 7.38 -11.36
N GLN A 40 10.08 6.49 -10.67
CA GLN A 40 10.24 5.11 -11.09
C GLN A 40 8.92 4.34 -11.00
N VAL A 41 8.15 4.58 -9.95
CA VAL A 41 6.85 3.95 -9.69
C VAL A 41 5.77 4.57 -10.59
N PHE A 42 5.49 5.86 -10.41
CA PHE A 42 4.29 6.55 -10.90
C PHE A 42 4.51 7.35 -12.19
N GLY A 43 5.68 7.21 -12.83
CA GLY A 43 6.04 7.96 -14.03
C GLY A 43 6.40 9.42 -13.75
N THR A 44 6.36 10.29 -14.76
CA THR A 44 6.84 11.69 -14.65
C THR A 44 5.75 12.75 -14.82
N THR A 45 4.49 12.34 -14.98
CA THR A 45 3.35 13.23 -15.26
C THR A 45 2.42 13.44 -14.07
N TYR A 46 2.80 12.95 -12.90
CA TYR A 46 2.05 13.12 -11.65
C TYR A 46 2.01 14.58 -11.18
N ASP A 47 1.04 14.90 -10.32
CA ASP A 47 0.95 16.18 -9.61
C ASP A 47 2.07 16.29 -8.57
N GLY A 48 3.11 17.07 -8.91
CA GLY A 48 4.26 17.33 -8.05
C GLY A 48 3.92 18.02 -6.73
N ALA A 49 2.88 18.86 -6.69
CA ALA A 49 2.47 19.53 -5.47
C ALA A 49 1.74 18.56 -4.53
N ALA A 50 0.92 17.66 -5.08
CA ALA A 50 0.22 16.65 -4.30
C ALA A 50 1.20 15.66 -3.62
N ILE A 51 2.20 15.15 -4.35
CA ILE A 51 3.18 14.24 -3.75
C ILE A 51 4.08 14.92 -2.72
N GLU A 52 4.44 16.19 -2.93
CA GLU A 52 5.22 16.94 -1.94
C GLU A 52 4.40 17.21 -0.68
N ALA A 53 3.09 17.49 -0.81
CA ALA A 53 2.21 17.62 0.35
C ALA A 53 2.14 16.31 1.17
N LEU A 54 1.99 15.16 0.50
CA LEU A 54 2.04 13.84 1.16
C LEU A 54 3.38 13.60 1.84
N ARG A 55 4.50 13.94 1.18
CA ARG A 55 5.84 13.82 1.74
C ARG A 55 5.98 14.61 3.04
N GLN A 56 5.53 15.86 3.07
CA GLN A 56 5.60 16.70 4.26
C GLN A 56 4.72 16.17 5.39
N GLN A 57 3.55 15.61 5.09
CA GLN A 57 2.70 14.94 6.09
C GLN A 57 3.43 13.74 6.71
N TRP A 58 4.02 12.86 5.89
CA TRP A 58 4.77 11.70 6.38
C TRP A 58 6.01 12.08 7.20
N LEU A 59 6.72 13.15 6.83
CA LEU A 59 7.84 13.70 7.61
C LEU A 59 7.39 14.27 8.96
N ALA A 60 6.19 14.86 9.01
CA ALA A 60 5.60 15.34 10.25
C ALA A 60 4.99 14.22 11.12
N GLY A 61 4.98 12.97 10.63
CA GLY A 61 4.29 11.86 11.28
C GLY A 61 2.76 11.97 11.22
N ASP A 62 2.24 12.78 10.29
CA ASP A 62 0.81 12.90 10.02
C ASP A 62 0.41 11.87 8.95
N PHE A 63 -0.37 10.88 9.38
CA PHE A 63 -0.90 9.83 8.53
C PHE A 63 -2.42 9.93 8.36
N SER A 64 -3.02 11.06 8.73
CA SER A 64 -4.47 11.27 8.64
C SER A 64 -5.01 11.27 7.20
N ALA A 65 -4.14 11.48 6.21
CA ALA A 65 -4.47 11.44 4.79
C ALA A 65 -4.45 10.03 4.17
N LEU A 66 -3.97 9.03 4.91
CA LEU A 66 -4.01 7.63 4.47
C LEU A 66 -5.46 7.12 4.36
N PRO A 67 -5.70 6.07 3.55
CA PRO A 67 -7.01 5.45 3.44
C PRO A 67 -7.57 4.94 4.78
N GLN A 68 -8.90 4.90 4.87
CA GLN A 68 -9.56 4.16 5.95
C GLN A 68 -9.26 2.67 5.83
N LEU A 69 -9.29 1.95 6.96
CA LEU A 69 -9.05 0.51 6.99
C LEU A 69 -10.34 -0.22 7.34
N GLU A 70 -10.71 -1.16 6.47
CA GLU A 70 -11.82 -2.07 6.71
C GLU A 70 -11.39 -3.52 6.52
N ILE A 71 -12.05 -4.45 7.20
CA ILE A 71 -11.78 -5.89 7.10
C ILE A 71 -13.02 -6.58 6.55
N LEU A 72 -12.86 -7.26 5.41
CA LEU A 72 -13.90 -8.03 4.74
C LEU A 72 -13.51 -9.51 4.64
N PRO A 73 -14.49 -10.42 4.50
CA PRO A 73 -14.21 -11.81 4.11
C PRO A 73 -13.44 -11.86 2.77
N GLY A 74 -12.49 -12.78 2.63
CA GLY A 74 -11.66 -12.86 1.41
C GLY A 74 -12.46 -13.15 0.14
N GLU A 75 -13.61 -13.84 0.26
CA GLU A 75 -14.56 -14.04 -0.83
C GLU A 75 -15.11 -12.74 -1.41
N GLN A 76 -15.23 -11.67 -0.61
CA GLN A 76 -15.67 -10.36 -1.09
C GLN A 76 -14.57 -9.62 -1.84
N LEU A 77 -13.31 -9.99 -1.61
CA LEU A 77 -12.13 -9.47 -2.32
C LEU A 77 -11.72 -10.33 -3.51
N GLN A 78 -12.58 -11.26 -3.96
CA GLN A 78 -12.30 -12.19 -5.06
C GLN A 78 -10.97 -12.96 -4.89
N GLY A 79 -10.56 -13.21 -3.63
CA GLY A 79 -9.31 -13.89 -3.29
C GLY A 79 -8.09 -12.98 -3.12
N ALA A 80 -8.22 -11.65 -3.27
CA ALA A 80 -7.14 -10.72 -2.98
C ALA A 80 -6.84 -10.63 -1.47
N ASN A 81 -5.60 -10.33 -1.13
CA ASN A 81 -5.15 -10.18 0.27
C ASN A 81 -5.61 -8.85 0.87
N ALA A 82 -5.59 -7.80 0.06
CA ALA A 82 -6.21 -6.52 0.30
C ALA A 82 -6.63 -5.91 -1.05
N ALA A 83 -7.34 -4.79 -0.99
CA ALA A 83 -7.63 -3.96 -2.16
C ALA A 83 -7.94 -2.52 -1.75
N TYR A 84 -7.38 -1.56 -2.47
CA TYR A 84 -7.68 -0.14 -2.34
C TYR A 84 -8.85 0.26 -3.25
N ALA A 85 -9.89 0.86 -2.65
CA ALA A 85 -11.02 1.42 -3.36
C ALA A 85 -10.90 2.95 -3.44
N GLY A 86 -10.47 3.45 -4.61
CA GLY A 86 -10.20 4.87 -4.86
C GLY A 86 -11.35 5.82 -4.53
N GLU A 87 -12.58 5.50 -4.95
CA GLU A 87 -13.76 6.35 -4.73
C GLU A 87 -14.09 6.56 -3.25
N LYS A 88 -13.77 5.59 -2.39
CA LYS A 88 -14.04 5.64 -0.95
C LYS A 88 -12.82 6.07 -0.15
N ASN A 89 -11.64 6.06 -0.76
CA ASN A 89 -10.35 6.18 -0.07
C ASN A 89 -10.27 5.18 1.11
N THR A 90 -10.54 3.91 0.81
CA THR A 90 -10.57 2.81 1.80
C THR A 90 -9.74 1.64 1.30
N ILE A 91 -8.89 1.09 2.17
CA ILE A 91 -8.22 -0.19 1.97
C ILE A 91 -9.04 -1.26 2.70
N TYR A 92 -9.44 -2.27 1.94
CA TYR A 92 -10.11 -3.45 2.45
C TYR A 92 -9.11 -4.60 2.59
N PHE A 93 -8.90 -5.10 3.80
CA PHE A 93 -8.09 -6.29 4.05
C PHE A 93 -8.95 -7.55 4.13
N SER A 94 -8.46 -8.64 3.55
CA SER A 94 -9.06 -9.96 3.71
C SER A 94 -8.86 -10.45 5.14
N SER A 95 -9.95 -10.80 5.83
CA SER A 95 -9.87 -11.47 7.12
C SER A 95 -9.13 -12.81 7.02
N ASP A 96 -9.22 -13.49 5.88
CA ASP A 96 -8.59 -14.80 5.68
C ASP A 96 -7.07 -14.64 5.61
N PHE A 97 -6.61 -13.63 4.86
CA PHE A 97 -5.21 -13.22 4.80
C PHE A 97 -4.68 -12.83 6.19
N LEU A 98 -5.36 -11.90 6.87
CA LEU A 98 -4.89 -11.41 8.18
C LEU A 98 -4.81 -12.52 9.23
N ASN A 99 -5.73 -13.48 9.22
CA ASN A 99 -5.68 -14.62 10.14
C ASN A 99 -4.59 -15.63 9.75
N GLN A 100 -4.39 -15.88 8.46
CA GLN A 100 -3.33 -16.76 7.97
C GLN A 100 -1.93 -16.20 8.29
N TYR A 101 -1.76 -14.88 8.18
CA TYR A 101 -0.48 -14.20 8.35
C TYR A 101 -0.35 -13.45 9.69
N ALA A 102 -1.19 -13.76 10.69
CA ALA A 102 -1.15 -13.09 12.00
C ALA A 102 0.20 -13.20 12.71
N GLY A 103 0.99 -14.24 12.44
CA GLY A 103 2.35 -14.42 12.94
C GLY A 103 3.46 -13.89 12.01
N ASN A 104 3.10 -13.26 10.89
CA ASN A 104 4.01 -12.76 9.87
C ASN A 104 3.70 -11.28 9.56
N ALA A 105 4.17 -10.41 10.46
CA ALA A 105 3.99 -8.97 10.35
C ALA A 105 4.58 -8.38 9.06
N GLU A 106 5.67 -8.96 8.54
CA GLU A 106 6.32 -8.50 7.30
C GLU A 106 5.41 -8.68 6.07
N ALA A 107 4.70 -9.81 5.98
CA ALA A 107 3.75 -10.05 4.90
C ALA A 107 2.59 -9.04 4.95
N VAL A 108 1.99 -8.83 6.12
CA VAL A 108 0.89 -7.88 6.30
C VAL A 108 1.33 -6.44 6.04
N ARG A 109 2.53 -6.06 6.52
CA ARG A 109 3.13 -4.75 6.25
C ARG A 109 3.34 -4.51 4.77
N SER A 110 3.85 -5.50 4.04
CA SER A 110 4.14 -5.36 2.60
C SER A 110 2.87 -5.15 1.79
N VAL A 111 1.83 -5.96 2.04
CA VAL A 111 0.50 -5.77 1.42
C VAL A 111 -0.08 -4.41 1.78
N PHE A 112 0.08 -3.94 3.02
CA PHE A 112 -0.41 -2.60 3.37
C PHE A 112 0.34 -1.48 2.63
N LEU A 113 1.66 -1.58 2.51
CA LEU A 113 2.43 -0.58 1.75
C LEU A 113 2.06 -0.57 0.27
N GLU A 114 1.70 -1.72 -0.31
CA GLU A 114 1.23 -1.87 -1.69
C GLU A 114 -0.07 -1.11 -1.91
N GLU A 115 -1.06 -1.31 -1.05
CA GLU A 115 -2.34 -0.58 -1.11
C GLU A 115 -2.20 0.93 -0.84
N ILE A 116 -1.22 1.33 -0.02
CA ILE A 116 -0.85 2.74 0.12
C ILE A 116 -0.24 3.27 -1.18
N GLY A 117 0.53 2.46 -1.91
CA GLY A 117 1.05 2.79 -3.24
C GLY A 117 -0.07 3.12 -4.23
N HIS A 118 -1.08 2.26 -4.33
CA HIS A 118 -2.28 2.53 -5.16
C HIS A 118 -3.03 3.80 -4.70
N SER A 119 -3.12 4.04 -3.39
CA SER A 119 -3.72 5.28 -2.87
C SER A 119 -2.93 6.53 -3.23
N VAL A 120 -1.60 6.44 -3.24
CA VAL A 120 -0.72 7.52 -3.68
C VAL A 120 -0.94 7.77 -5.17
N ASP A 121 -0.94 6.73 -6.01
CA ASP A 121 -1.19 6.86 -7.45
C ASP A 121 -2.51 7.59 -7.72
N TRP A 122 -3.60 7.12 -7.12
CA TRP A 122 -4.93 7.73 -7.22
C TRP A 122 -4.97 9.22 -6.85
N LYS A 123 -4.14 9.65 -5.88
CA LYS A 123 -4.11 11.05 -5.42
C LYS A 123 -3.30 11.95 -6.36
N ILE A 124 -2.29 11.42 -7.04
CA ILE A 124 -1.30 12.23 -7.77
C ILE A 124 -1.43 12.10 -9.28
N ASN A 125 -2.08 11.05 -9.78
CA ASN A 125 -2.27 10.81 -11.21
C ASN A 125 -3.75 10.92 -11.60
N ALA A 126 -3.99 11.54 -12.75
CA ALA A 126 -5.34 11.66 -13.32
C ALA A 126 -5.78 10.38 -14.05
N VAL A 127 -4.82 9.54 -14.42
CA VAL A 127 -5.00 8.24 -15.05
C VAL A 127 -4.12 7.27 -14.30
N ASP A 128 -4.70 6.15 -13.90
CA ASP A 128 -4.03 5.04 -13.24
C ASP A 128 -2.69 4.69 -13.91
N THR A 129 -1.63 4.56 -13.11
CA THR A 129 -0.33 4.12 -13.62
C THR A 129 -0.43 2.67 -14.06
N PRO A 130 -0.10 2.33 -15.33
CA PRO A 130 -0.16 0.93 -15.77
C PRO A 130 0.80 0.02 -15.00
N GLY A 131 0.31 -1.17 -14.66
CA GLY A 131 1.09 -2.18 -13.95
C GLY A 131 0.53 -2.48 -12.57
N ASP A 132 1.40 -3.03 -11.74
CA ASP A 132 1.25 -3.08 -10.29
C ASP A 132 2.22 -2.07 -9.65
N GLU A 133 1.85 -0.80 -9.72
CA GLU A 133 2.59 0.31 -9.13
C GLU A 133 2.58 0.26 -7.60
N GLY A 134 1.58 -0.38 -7.01
CA GLY A 134 1.50 -0.72 -5.59
C GLY A 134 2.64 -1.65 -5.15
N GLU A 135 2.80 -2.82 -5.79
CA GLU A 135 3.85 -3.79 -5.47
C GLU A 135 5.23 -3.15 -5.63
N LEU A 136 5.41 -2.39 -6.73
CA LEU A 136 6.66 -1.69 -7.00
C LEU A 136 6.96 -0.63 -5.93
N PHE A 137 5.95 0.17 -5.52
CA PHE A 137 6.07 1.13 -4.44
C PHE A 137 6.46 0.44 -3.13
N ALA A 138 5.72 -0.60 -2.73
CA ALA A 138 5.93 -1.33 -1.48
C ALA A 138 7.34 -1.91 -1.37
N GLY A 139 7.87 -2.44 -2.48
CA GLY A 139 9.24 -2.93 -2.52
C GLY A 139 10.27 -1.81 -2.35
N LEU A 140 10.13 -0.72 -3.12
CA LEU A 140 11.13 0.35 -3.12
C LEU A 140 11.17 1.14 -1.81
N VAL A 141 10.02 1.38 -1.15
CA VAL A 141 9.99 2.07 0.15
C VAL A 141 10.60 1.21 1.27
N GLN A 142 10.52 -0.11 1.15
CA GLN A 142 11.20 -1.06 2.05
C GLN A 142 12.68 -1.29 1.72
N GLY A 143 13.20 -0.63 0.66
CA GLY A 143 14.60 -0.77 0.23
C GLY A 143 14.89 -2.06 -0.54
N ILE A 144 13.86 -2.76 -1.01
CA ILE A 144 14.00 -3.94 -1.87
C ILE A 144 14.51 -3.49 -3.23
N THR A 145 15.59 -4.11 -3.69
CA THR A 145 16.13 -3.88 -5.04
C THR A 145 15.67 -5.00 -5.96
N TRP A 146 14.94 -4.63 -7.00
CA TRP A 146 14.47 -5.55 -8.03
C TRP A 146 15.37 -5.50 -9.27
N SER A 147 15.44 -6.61 -10.02
CA SER A 147 16.07 -6.57 -11.33
C SER A 147 15.24 -5.71 -12.29
N ALA A 148 15.91 -5.10 -13.28
CA ALA A 148 15.22 -4.33 -14.32
C ALA A 148 14.10 -5.15 -15.02
N SER A 149 14.30 -6.47 -15.19
CA SER A 149 13.31 -7.35 -15.79
C SER A 149 12.06 -7.55 -14.92
N LYS A 150 12.18 -7.64 -13.60
CA LYS A 150 11.02 -7.77 -12.70
C LYS A 150 10.29 -6.43 -12.54
N ILE A 151 11.02 -5.31 -12.56
CA ILE A 151 10.40 -3.98 -12.64
C ILE A 151 9.57 -3.85 -13.93
N GLU A 152 10.13 -4.24 -15.08
CA GLU A 152 9.39 -4.19 -16.34
C GLU A 152 8.18 -5.13 -16.35
N GLN A 153 8.29 -6.31 -15.71
CA GLN A 153 7.17 -7.21 -15.54
C GLN A 153 6.04 -6.58 -14.71
N MET A 154 6.36 -6.01 -13.55
CA MET A 154 5.36 -5.34 -12.70
C MET A 154 4.65 -4.21 -13.46
N LYS A 155 5.38 -3.42 -14.24
CA LYS A 155 4.83 -2.34 -15.08
C LYS A 155 3.89 -2.80 -16.20
N GLN A 156 3.85 -4.09 -16.49
CA GLN A 156 2.99 -4.69 -17.51
C GLN A 156 1.86 -5.54 -16.91
N GLU A 157 1.85 -5.71 -15.58
CA GLU A 157 0.83 -6.49 -14.88
C GLU A 157 -0.53 -5.81 -15.00
N MET A 158 -1.58 -6.59 -15.23
CA MET A 158 -2.95 -6.07 -15.22
C MET A 158 -3.56 -6.33 -13.86
N MET A 159 -3.72 -5.27 -13.08
CA MET A 159 -4.55 -5.31 -11.88
C MET A 159 -6.03 -5.33 -12.27
N LEU A 160 -6.79 -6.24 -11.66
CA LEU A 160 -8.24 -6.25 -11.82
C LEU A 160 -8.83 -5.17 -10.90
N PRO A 161 -9.74 -4.31 -11.40
CA PRO A 161 -10.35 -3.29 -10.56
C PRO A 161 -11.18 -3.93 -9.45
N PHE A 162 -11.09 -3.36 -8.25
CA PHE A 162 -11.85 -3.75 -7.05
C PHE A 162 -12.97 -2.75 -6.74
#